data_AF-A0A7J3RCJ1-F1
#
_entry.id   AF-A0A7J3RCJ1-F1
#
_cell.length_a   1.000
_cell.length_b   1.000
_cell.length_c   1.000
_cell.angle_alpha   90.00
_cell.angle_beta   90.00
_cell.angle_gamma   90.00
#
_symmetry.space_group_name_H-M   'P 1'
#
loop_
_entity.id
_entity.type
_entity.pdbx_description
1 polymer ?
#
loop_
_entity_poly.entity_id
_entity_poly.type
_entity_poly.pdbx_seq_one_letter_code
_entity_poly.pdbx_strand_id
1 'polypeptide(L)'
;MQCRCGLEIQKPICILCLSEKYEAWIEENKLSLLNQYKKVVQKISESARLGRITCSLCRSQSERIICEHCFAAQIFNWLQSKEPELAQRFAMRFLLPPENYLIIKSKT
;
A
#
# COMPACT_ATOMS: atom_id res chain seq x y z
N MET A 1 -9.36 -19.37 3.86
CA MET A 1 -8.00 -19.35 3.27
C MET A 1 -7.11 -18.49 4.15
N GLN A 2 -6.14 -19.07 4.87
CA GLN A 2 -5.16 -18.33 5.66
C GLN A 2 -4.07 -17.77 4.74
N CYS A 3 -3.91 -16.44 4.67
CA CYS A 3 -2.71 -15.83 4.07
C CYS A 3 -1.51 -16.19 4.96
N ARG A 4 -0.60 -17.05 4.49
CA ARG A 4 0.69 -17.29 5.16
C ARG A 4 1.69 -16.22 4.73
N CYS A 5 1.54 -15.02 5.26
CA CYS A 5 2.49 -13.93 5.06
C CYS A 5 3.64 -14.04 6.07
N GLY A 6 4.89 -14.08 5.60
CA GLY A 6 6.06 -13.93 6.48
C GLY A 6 6.97 -15.15 6.65
N LEU A 7 6.83 -16.22 5.86
CA LEU A 7 7.71 -17.40 5.98
C LEU A 7 8.85 -17.49 4.96
N GLU A 8 8.84 -16.71 3.88
CA GLU A 8 9.92 -16.73 2.88
C GLU A 8 10.17 -15.34 2.32
N ILE A 9 11.44 -14.92 2.33
CA ILE A 9 11.97 -13.60 1.92
C ILE A 9 11.65 -13.26 0.44
N GLN A 10 11.10 -14.20 -0.33
CA GLN A 10 10.83 -14.06 -1.77
C GLN A 10 9.35 -14.14 -2.17
N LYS A 11 8.40 -14.27 -1.23
CA LYS A 11 6.98 -14.38 -1.59
C LYS A 11 6.29 -13.00 -1.65
N PRO A 12 5.54 -12.70 -2.73
CA PRO A 12 4.80 -11.45 -2.86
C PRO A 12 3.80 -11.30 -1.69
N ILE A 13 3.87 -10.16 -0.99
CA ILE A 13 3.02 -9.87 0.16
C ILE A 13 1.56 -9.79 -0.32
N CYS A 14 0.64 -10.48 0.36
CA CYS A 14 -0.76 -10.43 0.00
C CYS A 14 -1.36 -9.05 0.31
N ILE A 15 -2.31 -8.55 -0.50
CA ILE A 15 -2.94 -7.23 -0.30
C ILE A 15 -3.52 -7.08 1.11
N LEU A 16 -4.02 -8.16 1.73
CA LEU A 16 -4.48 -8.13 3.12
C LEU A 16 -3.33 -7.82 4.09
N CYS A 17 -2.20 -8.52 3.98
CA CYS A 17 -1.03 -8.27 4.81
C CYS A 17 -0.39 -6.90 4.52
N LEU A 18 -0.45 -6.45 3.26
CA LEU A 18 0.00 -5.12 2.88
C LEU A 18 -0.91 -4.04 3.48
N SER A 19 -2.22 -4.27 3.47
CA SER A 19 -3.23 -3.44 4.11
C SER A 19 -3.01 -3.34 5.62
N GLU A 20 -2.78 -4.46 6.30
CA GLU A 20 -2.48 -4.49 7.75
C GLU A 20 -1.21 -3.71 8.08
N LYS A 21 -0.15 -3.88 7.25
CA LYS A 21 1.10 -3.13 7.41
C LYS A 21 0.90 -1.62 7.27
N TYR A 22 0.10 -1.20 6.30
CA TYR A 22 -0.23 0.22 6.11
C TYR A 22 -1.17 0.73 7.20
N GLU A 23 -2.08 -0.09 7.69
CA GLU A 23 -2.99 0.24 8.80
C GLU A 23 -2.20 0.59 10.05
N ALA A 24 -1.31 -0.31 10.49
CA ALA A 24 -0.45 -0.09 11.65
C ALA A 24 0.39 1.18 11.49
N TRP A 25 0.97 1.40 10.31
CA TRP A 25 1.76 2.61 10.06
C TRP A 25 0.92 3.89 10.09
N ILE A 26 -0.31 3.87 9.56
CA ILE A 26 -1.22 5.03 9.61
C ILE A 26 -1.68 5.27 11.06
N GLU A 27 -1.97 4.23 11.81
CA GLU A 27 -2.34 4.32 13.23
C GLU A 27 -1.25 5.01 14.06
N GLU A 28 0.01 4.60 13.88
CA GLU A 28 1.18 5.19 14.54
C GLU A 28 1.41 6.66 14.19
N ASN A 29 1.09 7.07 12.95
CA ASN A 29 1.44 8.40 12.45
C ASN A 29 0.29 9.40 12.49
N LYS A 30 -0.95 8.93 12.32
CA LYS A 30 -2.15 9.79 12.28
C LYS A 30 -3.43 8.98 12.50
N LEU A 31 -3.69 8.59 13.75
CA LEU A 31 -4.87 7.82 14.18
C LEU A 31 -6.21 8.37 13.64
N SER A 32 -6.34 9.70 13.51
CA SER A 32 -7.57 10.34 13.00
C SER A 32 -7.94 9.93 11.56
N LEU A 33 -6.98 9.42 10.79
CA LEU A 33 -7.22 8.92 9.43
C LEU A 33 -7.59 7.44 9.37
N LEU A 34 -7.46 6.68 10.46
CA LEU A 34 -7.62 5.22 10.46
C LEU A 34 -9.00 4.77 9.95
N ASN A 35 -10.07 5.44 10.39
CA ASN A 35 -11.42 5.14 9.93
C ASN A 35 -11.64 5.45 8.45
N GLN A 36 -10.97 6.49 7.93
CA GLN A 36 -11.04 6.83 6.50
C GLN A 36 -10.23 5.83 5.67
N TYR A 37 -9.06 5.43 6.16
CA TYR A 37 -8.22 4.40 5.56
C TYR A 37 -8.98 3.09 5.39
N LYS A 38 -9.64 2.59 6.45
CA LYS A 38 -10.46 1.36 6.39
C LYS A 38 -11.53 1.41 5.30
N LYS A 39 -12.20 2.56 5.16
CA LYS A 39 -13.19 2.79 4.09
C LYS A 39 -12.57 2.78 2.70
N VAL A 40 -11.36 3.32 2.54
CA VAL A 40 -10.62 3.30 1.27
C VAL A 40 -10.20 1.88 0.90
N VAL A 41 -9.62 1.13 1.84
CA VAL A 41 -9.25 -0.28 1.64
C VAL A 41 -10.47 -1.12 1.28
N GLN A 42 -11.60 -0.92 1.96
CA GLN A 42 -12.83 -1.63 1.65
C GLN A 42 -13.27 -1.35 0.20
N LYS A 43 -13.31 -0.08 -0.24
CA LYS A 43 -13.66 0.27 -1.62
C LYS A 43 -12.73 -0.35 -2.65
N ILE A 44 -11.43 -0.32 -2.38
CA ILE A 44 -10.41 -0.94 -3.25
C ILE A 44 -10.65 -2.46 -3.33
N SER A 45 -10.99 -3.10 -2.21
CA SER A 45 -11.22 -4.55 -2.12
C SER A 45 -12.55 -4.99 -2.73
N GLU A 46 -13.61 -4.19 -2.62
CA GLU A 46 -14.91 -4.45 -3.25
C GLU A 46 -14.84 -4.40 -4.77
N SER A 47 -13.99 -3.53 -5.32
CA SER A 47 -13.69 -3.49 -6.75
C SER A 47 -12.89 -4.72 -7.24
N ALA A 48 -12.38 -5.54 -6.31
CA ALA A 48 -11.51 -6.68 -6.53
C ALA A 48 -12.21 -8.03 -6.37
N ARG A 49 -13.42 -8.23 -6.93
CA ARG A 49 -14.19 -9.48 -6.76
C ARG A 49 -14.33 -10.42 -7.97
N LEU A 50 -13.54 -10.25 -9.05
CA LEU A 50 -13.65 -11.07 -10.27
C LEU A 50 -12.30 -11.71 -10.65
N GLY A 51 -12.24 -13.05 -10.67
CA GLY A 51 -11.04 -13.88 -10.87
C GLY A 51 -10.25 -13.62 -12.16
N ARG A 52 -9.50 -12.52 -12.20
CA ARG A 52 -8.59 -12.16 -13.28
C ARG A 52 -7.14 -12.41 -12.86
N ILE A 53 -6.37 -12.99 -13.78
CA ILE A 53 -4.92 -13.25 -13.68
C ILE A 53 -4.10 -11.96 -13.95
N THR A 54 -4.78 -10.83 -14.13
CA THR A 54 -4.15 -9.53 -14.40
C THR A 54 -4.71 -8.46 -13.48
N CYS A 55 -3.83 -7.53 -13.10
CA CYS A 55 -4.24 -6.36 -12.35
C CYS A 55 -5.23 -5.52 -13.17
N SER A 56 -6.36 -5.12 -12.59
CA SER A 56 -7.38 -4.30 -13.24
C SER A 56 -6.88 -2.88 -13.57
N LEU A 57 -5.86 -2.39 -12.85
CA LEU A 57 -5.33 -1.05 -12.99
C LEU A 57 -4.18 -0.99 -14.01
N CYS A 58 -3.10 -1.75 -13.81
CA CYS A 58 -1.94 -1.71 -14.71
C CYS A 58 -1.90 -2.82 -15.76
N ARG A 59 -2.85 -3.77 -15.75
CA ARG A 59 -2.90 -4.95 -16.64
C ARG A 59 -1.72 -5.91 -16.55
N SER A 60 -0.78 -5.70 -15.62
CA SER A 60 0.33 -6.63 -15.36
C SER A 60 -0.19 -7.96 -14.82
N GLN A 61 0.56 -9.04 -15.07
CA GLN A 61 0.27 -10.35 -14.49
C GLN A 61 0.25 -10.26 -12.97
N SER A 62 -0.81 -10.79 -12.38
CA SER A 62 -1.04 -10.74 -10.94
C SER A 62 -2.04 -11.83 -10.59
N GLU A 63 -1.74 -12.63 -9.57
CA GLU A 63 -2.69 -13.59 -9.00
C GLU A 63 -3.89 -12.92 -8.31
N ARG A 64 -3.89 -11.57 -8.32
CA ARG A 64 -4.85 -10.69 -7.67
C ARG A 64 -5.35 -9.64 -8.65
N ILE A 65 -6.54 -9.14 -8.40
CA ILE A 65 -7.14 -8.09 -9.22
C ILE A 65 -6.41 -6.75 -9.07
N ILE A 66 -5.76 -6.51 -7.94
CA ILE A 66 -4.89 -5.34 -7.76
C ILE A 66 -3.54 -5.86 -7.28
N CYS A 67 -2.47 -5.52 -8.00
CA CYS A 67 -1.09 -5.84 -7.59
C CYS A 67 -0.65 -4.92 -6.45
N GLU A 68 0.40 -5.31 -5.71
CA GLU A 68 0.91 -4.52 -4.59
C GLU A 68 1.26 -3.08 -4.97
N HIS A 69 1.84 -2.87 -6.15
CA HIS A 69 2.24 -1.55 -6.63
C HIS A 69 1.03 -0.64 -6.85
N CYS A 70 -0.01 -1.15 -7.52
CA CYS A 70 -1.22 -0.38 -7.74
C CYS A 70 -1.98 -0.13 -6.44
N PHE A 71 -1.97 -1.08 -5.51
CA PHE A 71 -2.55 -0.87 -4.18
C PHE A 71 -1.82 0.23 -3.42
N ALA A 72 -0.49 0.18 -3.36
CA ALA A 72 0.34 1.19 -2.71
C ALA A 72 0.16 2.59 -3.36
N ALA A 73 0.05 2.65 -4.69
CA ALA A 73 -0.21 3.89 -5.41
C ALA A 73 -1.59 4.48 -5.08
N GLN A 74 -2.64 3.66 -4.93
CA GLN A 74 -3.96 4.12 -4.51
C GLN A 74 -3.94 4.71 -3.10
N ILE A 75 -3.23 4.06 -2.15
CA ILE A 75 -3.07 4.58 -0.80
C ILE A 75 -2.25 5.87 -0.79
N PHE A 76 -1.17 5.94 -1.56
CA PHE A 76 -0.39 7.16 -1.71
C PHE A 76 -1.23 8.32 -2.27
N ASN A 77 -1.99 8.10 -3.35
CA ASN A 77 -2.84 9.14 -3.94
C ASN A 77 -3.92 9.61 -2.96
N TRP A 78 -4.52 8.69 -2.21
CA TRP A 78 -5.46 9.05 -1.15
C TRP A 78 -4.79 9.90 -0.06
N LEU A 79 -3.62 9.48 0.44
CA LEU A 79 -2.85 10.24 1.43
C LEU A 79 -2.45 11.61 0.88
N GLN A 80 -2.01 11.70 -0.37
CA GLN A 80 -1.62 12.95 -1.02
C GLN A 80 -2.79 13.94 -1.07
N SER A 81 -4.02 13.46 -1.23
CA SER A 81 -5.23 14.30 -1.23
C SER A 81 -5.69 14.76 0.16
N LYS A 82 -5.20 14.12 1.24
CA LYS A 82 -5.62 14.41 2.63
C LYS A 82 -4.53 15.09 3.44
N GLU A 83 -3.33 14.57 3.36
CA GLU A 83 -2.17 14.90 4.18
C GLU A 83 -0.89 14.73 3.32
N PRO A 84 -0.55 15.73 2.48
CA PRO A 84 0.61 15.68 1.58
C PRO A 84 1.93 15.29 2.26
N GLU A 85 2.17 15.80 3.47
CA GLU A 85 3.38 15.46 4.24
C GLU A 85 3.42 13.99 4.66
N LEU A 86 2.27 13.44 5.05
CA LEU A 86 2.16 12.02 5.41
C LEU A 86 2.32 11.14 4.16
N ALA A 87 1.83 11.59 3.01
CA ALA A 87 2.02 10.90 1.73
C ALA A 87 3.51 10.81 1.35
N GLN A 88 4.29 11.88 1.54
CA GLN A 88 5.74 11.84 1.32
C GLN A 88 6.43 10.83 2.26
N ARG A 89 6.06 10.82 3.54
CA ARG A 89 6.60 9.85 4.51
C ARG A 89 6.21 8.41 4.16
N PHE A 90 5.00 8.20 3.65
CA PHE A 90 4.55 6.93 3.13
C PHE A 90 5.36 6.49 1.91
N ALA A 91 5.57 7.37 0.93
CA ALA A 91 6.36 7.10 -0.26
C ALA A 91 7.80 6.75 0.09
N MET A 92 8.40 7.50 1.01
CA MET A 92 9.71 7.14 1.58
C MET A 92 9.65 5.74 2.16
N ARG A 93 8.74 5.43 3.07
CA ARG A 93 8.72 4.15 3.79
C ARG A 93 8.41 2.92 2.92
N PHE A 94 7.57 3.06 1.89
CA PHE A 94 6.98 1.92 1.18
C PHE A 94 7.16 1.93 -0.34
N LEU A 95 7.49 3.05 -0.97
CA LEU A 95 7.57 3.17 -2.43
C LEU A 95 8.99 3.40 -2.95
N LEU A 96 9.85 4.08 -2.20
CA LEU A 96 11.22 4.36 -2.61
C LEU A 96 12.16 3.19 -2.26
N PRO A 97 13.07 2.79 -3.17
CA PRO A 97 14.11 1.83 -2.84
C PRO A 97 15.08 2.43 -1.81
N PRO A 98 15.69 1.59 -0.94
CA PRO A 98 16.47 2.06 0.20
C PRO A 98 17.65 3.00 -0.15
N GLU A 99 18.15 2.90 -1.37
CA GLU A 99 19.22 3.73 -1.92
C GLU A 99 18.83 5.22 -2.10
N ASN A 100 17.53 5.56 -2.16
CA ASN A 100 17.08 6.95 -2.27
C ASN A 100 16.84 7.65 -0.92
N TYR A 101 16.95 6.96 0.22
CA TYR A 101 16.80 7.59 1.55
C TYR A 101 17.92 8.59 1.88
N LEU A 102 19.11 8.41 1.30
CA LEU A 102 20.28 9.23 1.61
C LEU A 102 20.23 10.63 0.95
N ILE A 103 19.48 10.80 -0.14
CA ILE A 103 19.43 12.07 -0.87
C ILE A 103 18.55 13.10 -0.15
N ILE A 104 17.55 12.64 0.62
CA ILE A 104 16.57 13.53 1.28
C ILE A 104 17.14 14.10 2.60
N LYS A 105 18.07 13.39 3.26
CA LYS A 105 18.69 13.87 4.51
C LYS A 105 19.84 14.88 4.30
N SER A 106 20.27 15.13 3.07
CA SER A 106 21.40 16.03 2.77
C SER A 106 20.97 17.45 2.39
N LYS A 107 19.68 17.80 2.50
CA LYS A 107 19.13 19.12 2.16
C LYS A 107 18.38 19.80 3.32
N THR A 108 18.71 19.44 4.55
CA THR A 108 18.30 20.19 5.76
C THR A 108 19.53 20.72 6.45
#